data_AF-Q1YDS4-F1
#
_entry.id   AF-Q1YDS4-F1
#
_cell.length_a   1.000
_cell.length_b   1.000
_cell.length_c   1.000
_cell.angle_alpha   90.00
_cell.angle_beta   90.00
_cell.angle_gamma   90.00
#
_symmetry.space_group_name_H-M   'P 1'
#
loop_
_entity.id
_entity.type
_entity.pdbx_description
1 polymer ?
#
loop_
_entity_poly.entity_id
_entity_poly.type
_entity_poly.pdbx_seq_one_letter_code
_entity_poly.pdbx_strand_id
1 'polypeptide(L)'
;MPEPDIAAPPASAPEGDQAPLPVPAGTPRPAPDAAAGFRLREQAPAAPEPAPAPRVPWLQRLREGLARSSTQLTGSIGAIFTKRRLDEDTLQDFEDVLIQADLGVETALKITDRLSEGRFGREISGQDVRTILAEEIEKALDPVALPLELDLAKKPHVILVVGVNGTGKTTTIGKLAAKLTRGGLKVTLCAGDTFRAAAVEQLKIWGERTQSEVVAKAIGADAASLAYEGYDRAVENGSDVLIIDTAGRLQNKTELMAELEKIVRVLQKREPDAPHTVLLTLDATTGQNAMNQVEIFRNVAGVNGLVMTKLDGSARGGILVAIAAKFRLPVYFVGVGEGIDDLEPFKAKDFAAAIAGTTTSA
;
A
#
# COMPACT_ATOMS: atom_id res chain seq x y z
N MET A 1 17.31 51.90 75.27
CA MET A 1 17.52 50.93 74.18
C MET A 1 16.72 51.42 72.99
N PRO A 2 17.34 51.73 71.85
CA PRO A 2 16.64 52.33 70.71
C PRO A 2 15.87 51.27 69.90
N GLU A 3 14.74 51.70 69.35
CA GLU A 3 13.84 50.95 68.48
C GLU A 3 14.51 50.55 67.15
N PRO A 4 14.16 49.40 66.54
CA PRO A 4 14.69 49.01 65.25
C PRO A 4 13.94 49.69 64.09
N ASP A 5 14.73 50.26 63.20
CA ASP A 5 14.38 50.99 61.98
C ASP A 5 13.71 50.06 60.95
N ILE A 6 12.53 50.45 60.45
CA ILE A 6 11.76 49.72 59.44
C ILE A 6 12.16 50.25 58.07
N ALA A 7 13.07 49.54 57.39
CA ALA A 7 13.45 49.84 56.02
C ALA A 7 12.35 49.42 55.02
N ALA A 8 11.89 50.38 54.23
CA ALA A 8 10.97 50.18 53.11
C ALA A 8 11.63 49.39 51.96
N PRO A 9 10.87 48.58 51.21
CA PRO A 9 11.40 47.76 50.11
C PRO A 9 11.72 48.61 48.87
N PRO A 10 12.74 48.24 48.07
CA PRO A 10 13.08 48.95 46.84
C PRO A 10 12.08 48.66 45.71
N ALA A 11 11.79 49.69 44.92
CA ALA A 11 10.89 49.68 43.79
C ALA A 11 11.37 48.78 42.64
N SER A 12 10.43 48.07 42.04
CA SER A 12 10.58 47.19 40.87
C SER A 12 10.87 47.97 39.59
N ALA A 13 11.96 47.61 38.91
CA ALA A 13 12.20 47.96 37.51
C ALA A 13 11.39 47.03 36.58
N PRO A 14 10.96 47.49 35.39
CA PRO A 14 10.17 46.69 34.46
C PRO A 14 11.06 45.68 33.72
N GLU A 15 10.80 44.39 33.88
CA GLU A 15 11.41 43.37 33.04
C GLU A 15 10.82 43.44 31.64
N GLY A 16 11.72 43.69 30.69
CA GLY A 16 11.43 43.85 29.27
C GLY A 16 10.99 42.55 28.61
N ASP A 17 10.16 42.76 27.60
CA ASP A 17 9.74 41.89 26.52
C ASP A 17 10.88 40.97 26.03
N GLN A 18 10.92 39.72 26.50
CA GLN A 18 11.81 38.70 25.95
C GLN A 18 11.13 38.05 24.73
N ALA A 19 11.60 38.45 23.55
CA ALA A 19 11.25 37.80 22.29
C ALA A 19 11.55 36.28 22.37
N PRO A 20 10.70 35.42 21.78
CA PRO A 20 10.90 33.98 21.83
C PRO A 20 12.22 33.59 21.13
N LEU A 21 13.01 32.76 21.81
CA LEU A 21 14.24 32.18 21.27
C LEU A 21 13.94 31.41 19.98
N PRO A 22 14.77 31.55 18.93
CA PRO A 22 14.59 30.81 17.68
C PRO A 22 14.78 29.31 17.93
N VAL A 23 13.78 28.53 17.53
CA VAL A 23 13.82 27.06 17.48
C VAL A 23 14.98 26.66 16.57
N PRO A 24 15.90 25.77 16.99
CA PRO A 24 16.99 25.36 16.11
C PRO A 24 16.41 24.66 14.88
N ALA A 25 16.75 25.17 13.70
CA ALA A 25 16.43 24.53 12.43
C ALA A 25 16.97 23.10 12.46
N GLY A 26 16.07 22.13 12.42
CA GLY A 26 16.43 20.72 12.35
C GLY A 26 17.38 20.46 11.19
N THR A 27 18.35 19.58 11.40
CA THR A 27 19.24 19.12 10.34
C THR A 27 18.45 18.70 9.10
N PRO A 28 18.89 19.07 7.88
CA PRO A 28 18.21 18.65 6.65
C PRO A 28 18.11 17.13 6.64
N ARG A 29 16.88 16.60 6.65
CA ARG A 29 16.65 15.17 6.55
C ARG A 29 16.96 14.75 5.10
N PRO A 30 17.61 13.59 4.89
CA PRO A 30 17.80 13.08 3.55
C PRO A 30 16.44 12.97 2.85
N ALA A 31 16.35 13.46 1.62
CA ALA A 31 15.14 13.32 0.82
C ALA A 31 14.85 11.82 0.65
N PRO A 32 13.59 11.37 0.87
CA PRO A 32 13.27 9.97 0.66
C PRO A 32 13.48 9.62 -0.81
N ASP A 33 14.20 8.52 -1.04
CA ASP A 33 14.47 7.98 -2.37
C ASP A 33 13.16 7.57 -3.05
N ALA A 34 12.88 8.09 -4.25
CA ALA A 34 11.72 7.69 -5.04
C ALA A 34 11.70 6.17 -5.33
N ALA A 35 12.86 5.51 -5.33
CA ALA A 35 12.97 4.06 -5.41
C ALA A 35 12.37 3.33 -4.19
N ALA A 36 12.13 4.04 -3.08
CA ALA A 36 11.41 3.50 -1.94
C ALA A 36 9.89 3.40 -2.17
N GLY A 37 9.33 3.94 -3.25
CA GLY A 37 7.90 3.81 -3.58
C GLY A 37 6.95 4.67 -2.74
N PHE A 38 7.51 5.59 -1.96
CA PHE A 38 6.76 6.69 -1.38
C PHE A 38 7.46 8.00 -1.73
N ARG A 39 6.70 9.09 -1.79
CA ARG A 39 7.22 10.44 -2.01
C ARG A 39 6.58 11.41 -1.04
N LEU A 40 7.30 12.47 -0.71
CA LEU A 40 6.72 13.58 0.01
C LEU A 40 5.95 14.44 -0.99
N ARG A 41 4.74 14.86 -0.63
CA ARG A 41 3.97 15.81 -1.43
C ARG A 41 4.73 17.15 -1.44
N GLU A 42 5.33 17.49 -2.57
CA GLU A 42 6.28 18.60 -2.72
C GLU A 42 5.64 19.99 -2.52
N GLN A 43 6.43 20.93 -1.97
CA GLN A 43 6.64 22.20 -2.70
C GLN A 43 7.64 21.88 -3.83
N ALA A 44 7.28 22.22 -5.07
CA ALA A 44 7.86 21.87 -6.39
C ALA A 44 9.41 21.81 -6.56
N PRO A 45 9.94 21.27 -7.69
CA PRO A 45 10.93 20.19 -7.68
C PRO A 45 12.41 20.59 -7.78
N ALA A 46 13.31 19.65 -7.42
CA ALA A 46 14.72 19.72 -7.82
C ALA A 46 15.38 18.36 -8.18
N ALA A 47 15.90 18.35 -9.42
CA ALA A 47 17.07 17.61 -9.95
C ALA A 47 16.93 16.10 -10.29
N PRO A 48 17.70 15.60 -11.30
CA PRO A 48 17.40 14.37 -12.03
C PRO A 48 17.64 13.11 -11.20
N GLU A 49 16.83 12.10 -11.47
CA GLU A 49 16.90 10.76 -10.86
C GLU A 49 18.34 10.21 -10.86
N PRO A 50 18.85 9.73 -9.71
CA PRO A 50 20.01 8.86 -9.74
C PRO A 50 19.64 7.58 -10.49
N ALA A 51 20.57 7.10 -11.32
CA ALA A 51 20.42 5.88 -12.08
C ALA A 51 20.02 4.71 -11.16
N PRO A 52 19.08 3.85 -11.57
CA PRO A 52 18.56 2.79 -10.70
C PRO A 52 19.69 1.85 -10.26
N ALA A 53 19.87 1.72 -8.95
CA ALA A 53 20.67 0.67 -8.33
C ALA A 53 20.24 -0.71 -8.87
N PRO A 54 21.13 -1.72 -8.94
CA PRO A 54 20.87 -2.97 -9.66
C PRO A 54 19.58 -3.66 -9.17
N ARG A 55 18.57 -3.62 -10.04
CA ARG A 55 17.17 -4.05 -9.83
C ARG A 55 16.94 -5.55 -9.99
N VAL A 56 18.00 -6.32 -10.25
CA VAL A 56 17.92 -7.76 -10.54
C VAL A 56 17.25 -8.57 -9.41
N PRO A 57 17.50 -8.31 -8.10
CA PRO A 57 16.92 -9.12 -7.04
C PRO A 57 15.39 -9.05 -6.94
N TRP A 58 14.80 -7.87 -7.15
CA TRP A 58 13.35 -7.70 -6.98
C TRP A 58 12.57 -8.26 -8.18
N LEU A 59 13.05 -8.02 -9.40
CA LEU A 59 12.38 -8.51 -10.62
C LEU A 59 12.37 -10.05 -10.62
N GLN A 60 13.46 -10.65 -10.14
CA GLN A 60 13.53 -12.08 -9.93
C GLN A 60 12.50 -12.56 -8.90
N ARG A 61 12.39 -11.92 -7.73
CA ARG A 61 11.38 -12.29 -6.72
C ARG A 61 9.94 -12.12 -7.22
N LEU A 62 9.65 -11.07 -7.98
CA LEU A 62 8.32 -10.88 -8.58
C LEU A 62 8.00 -11.98 -9.59
N ARG A 63 8.96 -12.33 -10.45
CA ARG A 63 8.82 -13.46 -11.39
C ARG A 63 8.61 -14.78 -10.64
N GLU A 64 9.41 -15.04 -9.61
CA GLU A 64 9.28 -16.24 -8.77
C GLU A 64 7.90 -16.31 -8.11
N GLY A 65 7.39 -15.18 -7.60
CA GLY A 65 6.07 -15.14 -7.00
C GLY A 65 4.95 -15.42 -8.01
N LEU A 66 5.01 -14.75 -9.17
CA LEU A 66 4.04 -14.92 -10.25
C LEU A 66 4.26 -16.18 -11.11
N ALA A 67 5.29 -16.99 -10.85
CA ALA A 67 5.71 -18.09 -11.71
C ALA A 67 4.57 -19.09 -11.98
N ARG A 68 3.73 -19.35 -10.98
CA ARG A 68 2.57 -20.26 -11.13
C ARG A 68 1.53 -19.69 -12.08
N SER A 69 1.08 -18.45 -11.86
CA SER A 69 0.17 -17.74 -12.77
C SER A 69 0.73 -17.66 -14.19
N SER A 70 2.00 -17.27 -14.31
CA SER A 70 2.67 -17.12 -15.59
C SER A 70 2.78 -18.43 -16.35
N THR A 71 3.20 -19.52 -15.69
CA THR A 71 3.36 -20.84 -16.33
C THR A 71 2.02 -21.40 -16.79
N GLN A 72 0.96 -21.25 -15.97
CA GLN A 72 -0.38 -21.69 -16.34
C GLN A 72 -0.89 -20.92 -17.56
N LEU A 73 -0.78 -19.59 -17.55
CA LEU A 73 -1.26 -18.74 -18.62
C LEU A 73 -0.48 -18.96 -19.92
N THR A 74 0.85 -18.99 -19.85
CA THR A 74 1.72 -19.22 -21.01
C THR A 74 1.55 -20.63 -21.59
N GLY A 75 1.32 -21.64 -20.75
CA GLY A 75 0.98 -22.99 -21.19
C GLY A 75 -0.34 -23.06 -21.96
N SER A 76 -1.39 -22.43 -21.43
CA SER A 76 -2.70 -22.36 -22.11
C SER A 76 -2.62 -21.59 -23.43
N ILE A 77 -1.90 -20.47 -23.48
CA ILE A 77 -1.64 -19.71 -24.72
C ILE A 77 -0.89 -20.59 -25.73
N GLY A 78 0.14 -21.33 -25.30
CA GLY A 78 0.85 -22.25 -26.16
C GLY A 78 -0.05 -23.33 -26.76
N ALA A 79 -0.95 -23.90 -25.95
CA ALA A 79 -1.88 -24.94 -26.40
C ALA A 79 -2.89 -24.41 -27.46
N ILE A 80 -3.41 -23.21 -27.28
CA ILE A 80 -4.38 -22.60 -28.21
C ILE A 80 -3.72 -22.21 -29.54
N PHE A 81 -2.56 -21.55 -29.48
CA PHE A 81 -1.94 -20.93 -30.66
C PHE A 81 -0.90 -21.85 -31.34
N THR A 82 -0.86 -23.14 -31.03
CA THR A 82 -0.02 -24.11 -31.76
C THR A 82 -0.68 -24.49 -33.09
N LYS A 83 -0.20 -23.89 -34.19
CA LYS A 83 -0.63 -24.18 -35.57
C LYS A 83 -2.13 -23.95 -35.84
N ARG A 84 -2.79 -23.10 -35.06
CA ARG A 84 -4.14 -22.60 -35.34
C ARG A 84 -4.08 -21.22 -36.00
N ARG A 85 -5.02 -20.97 -36.92
CA ARG A 85 -5.27 -19.63 -37.45
C ARG A 85 -6.13 -18.87 -36.45
N LEU A 86 -6.01 -17.55 -36.46
CA LEU A 86 -6.89 -16.71 -35.65
C LEU A 86 -8.29 -16.68 -36.29
N ASP A 87 -9.22 -17.39 -35.68
CA ASP A 87 -10.65 -17.39 -35.98
C ASP A 87 -11.48 -17.08 -34.72
N GLU A 88 -12.80 -17.04 -34.85
CA GLU A 88 -13.73 -16.72 -33.76
C GLU A 88 -13.61 -17.74 -32.61
N ASP A 89 -13.54 -19.03 -32.93
CA ASP A 89 -13.42 -20.10 -31.93
C ASP A 89 -12.11 -19.97 -31.14
N THR A 90 -11.00 -19.66 -31.82
CA THR A 90 -9.69 -19.44 -31.17
C THR A 90 -9.69 -18.20 -30.28
N LEU A 91 -10.39 -17.13 -30.67
CA LEU A 91 -10.54 -15.92 -29.86
C LEU A 91 -11.40 -16.18 -28.62
N GLN A 92 -12.49 -16.93 -28.75
CA GLN A 92 -13.33 -17.33 -27.62
C GLN A 92 -12.58 -18.24 -26.64
N ASP A 93 -11.86 -19.26 -27.13
CA ASP A 93 -11.01 -20.13 -26.32
C ASP A 93 -9.97 -19.29 -25.55
N PHE A 94 -9.41 -18.28 -26.20
CA PHE A 94 -8.43 -17.39 -25.58
C PHE A 94 -9.05 -16.46 -24.53
N GLU A 95 -10.24 -15.90 -24.79
CA GLU A 95 -10.99 -15.10 -23.83
C GLU A 95 -11.26 -15.89 -22.53
N ASP A 96 -11.74 -17.12 -22.68
CA ASP A 96 -12.05 -18.01 -21.56
C ASP A 96 -10.81 -18.27 -20.70
N VAL A 97 -9.64 -18.46 -21.33
CA VAL A 97 -8.35 -18.61 -20.61
C VAL A 97 -7.99 -17.35 -19.82
N LEU A 98 -8.18 -16.16 -20.38
CA LEU A 98 -7.90 -14.90 -19.69
C LEU A 98 -8.83 -14.69 -18.48
N ILE A 99 -10.11 -15.03 -18.63
CA ILE A 99 -11.09 -14.97 -17.55
C ILE A 99 -10.72 -15.97 -16.44
N GLN A 100 -10.37 -17.20 -16.79
CA GLN A 100 -9.93 -18.23 -15.84
C GLN A 100 -8.66 -17.83 -15.08
N ALA A 101 -7.79 -17.02 -15.70
CA ALA A 101 -6.61 -16.45 -15.07
C ALA A 101 -6.90 -15.23 -14.17
N ASP A 102 -8.18 -14.94 -13.89
CA ASP A 102 -8.68 -13.83 -13.06
C ASP A 102 -8.41 -12.42 -13.62
N LEU A 103 -8.12 -12.25 -14.92
CA LEU A 103 -7.92 -10.91 -15.53
C LEU A 103 -9.22 -10.09 -15.62
N GLY A 104 -10.36 -10.76 -15.47
CA GLY A 104 -11.69 -10.15 -15.59
C GLY A 104 -12.15 -10.02 -17.04
N VAL A 105 -13.48 -9.99 -17.21
CA VAL A 105 -14.14 -9.99 -18.53
C VAL A 105 -13.76 -8.76 -19.35
N GLU A 106 -13.77 -7.57 -18.73
CA GLU A 106 -13.46 -6.32 -19.45
C GLU A 106 -12.02 -6.32 -20.03
N THR A 107 -11.05 -6.79 -19.26
CA THR A 107 -9.66 -6.89 -19.70
C THR A 107 -9.51 -7.96 -20.77
N ALA A 108 -10.15 -9.12 -20.59
CA ALA A 108 -10.10 -10.23 -21.53
C ALA A 108 -10.62 -9.80 -22.91
N LEU A 109 -11.78 -9.15 -22.96
CA LEU A 109 -12.36 -8.59 -24.18
C LEU A 109 -11.43 -7.59 -24.88
N LYS A 110 -10.83 -6.66 -24.13
CA LYS A 110 -9.86 -5.69 -24.72
C LYS A 110 -8.65 -6.39 -25.34
N ILE A 111 -8.15 -7.43 -24.70
CA ILE A 111 -7.00 -8.20 -25.19
C ILE A 111 -7.37 -8.98 -26.45
N THR A 112 -8.53 -9.65 -26.48
CA THR A 112 -8.99 -10.43 -27.64
C THR A 112 -9.34 -9.53 -28.83
N ASP A 113 -10.01 -8.40 -28.59
CA ASP A 113 -10.29 -7.37 -29.60
C ASP A 113 -8.98 -6.92 -30.27
N ARG A 114 -7.99 -6.50 -29.46
CA ARG A 114 -6.68 -6.05 -29.96
C ARG A 114 -5.91 -7.14 -30.70
N LEU A 115 -6.06 -8.40 -30.28
CA LEU A 115 -5.45 -9.53 -30.97
C LEU A 115 -6.07 -9.74 -32.36
N SER A 116 -7.40 -9.61 -32.46
CA SER A 116 -8.17 -9.78 -33.70
C SER A 116 -7.89 -8.70 -34.77
N GLU A 117 -7.58 -7.47 -34.33
CA GLU A 117 -7.36 -6.30 -35.18
C GLU A 117 -6.34 -6.56 -36.31
N GLY A 118 -6.83 -6.70 -37.54
CA GLY A 118 -6.01 -6.86 -38.74
C GLY A 118 -5.27 -8.20 -38.86
N ARG A 119 -5.57 -9.16 -37.98
CA ARG A 119 -4.89 -10.48 -37.94
C ARG A 119 -5.82 -11.68 -38.12
N PHE A 120 -7.13 -11.46 -38.30
CA PHE A 120 -8.07 -12.53 -38.59
C PHE A 120 -7.64 -13.37 -39.80
N GLY A 121 -7.69 -14.70 -39.67
CA GLY A 121 -7.24 -15.66 -40.67
C GLY A 121 -5.73 -15.83 -40.81
N ARG A 122 -4.91 -15.12 -40.02
CA ARG A 122 -3.44 -15.29 -40.01
C ARG A 122 -3.01 -16.26 -38.91
N GLU A 123 -1.83 -16.86 -39.09
CA GLU A 123 -1.14 -17.54 -38.00
C GLU A 123 -0.43 -16.51 -37.12
N ILE A 124 -0.57 -16.65 -35.80
CA ILE A 124 0.07 -15.80 -34.80
C ILE A 124 0.92 -16.69 -33.91
N SER A 125 2.14 -16.24 -33.59
CA SER A 125 2.99 -16.96 -32.66
C SER A 125 2.54 -16.73 -31.22
N GLY A 126 2.69 -17.74 -30.34
CA GLY A 126 2.42 -17.56 -28.92
C GLY A 126 3.28 -16.47 -28.27
N GLN A 127 4.44 -16.12 -28.86
CA GLN A 127 5.25 -15.00 -28.39
C GLN A 127 4.58 -13.64 -28.69
N ASP A 128 3.99 -13.47 -29.88
CA ASP A 128 3.27 -12.26 -30.24
C ASP A 128 2.05 -12.05 -29.34
N VAL A 129 1.32 -13.14 -29.04
CA VAL A 129 0.18 -13.12 -28.10
C VAL A 129 0.65 -12.67 -26.72
N ARG A 130 1.75 -13.22 -26.20
CA ARG A 130 2.30 -12.83 -24.89
C ARG A 130 2.75 -11.36 -24.87
N THR A 131 3.31 -10.85 -25.95
CA THR A 131 3.69 -9.43 -26.05
C THR A 131 2.46 -8.53 -26.01
N ILE A 132 1.41 -8.84 -26.80
CA ILE A 132 0.15 -8.06 -26.81
C ILE A 132 -0.50 -8.09 -25.42
N LEU A 133 -0.55 -9.27 -24.80
CA LEU A 133 -1.05 -9.45 -23.44
C LEU A 133 -0.30 -8.57 -22.42
N ALA A 134 1.03 -8.57 -22.45
CA ALA A 134 1.84 -7.75 -21.55
C ALA A 134 1.54 -6.26 -21.73
N GLU A 135 1.46 -5.79 -22.98
CA GLU A 135 1.18 -4.38 -23.27
C GLU A 135 -0.21 -3.95 -22.82
N GLU A 136 -1.25 -4.78 -23.00
CA GLU A 136 -2.61 -4.45 -22.54
C GLU A 136 -2.74 -4.48 -21.01
N ILE A 137 -2.09 -5.44 -20.35
CA ILE A 137 -2.01 -5.47 -18.89
C ILE A 137 -1.28 -4.22 -18.37
N GLU A 138 -0.15 -3.85 -18.98
CA GLU A 138 0.59 -2.65 -18.60
C GLU A 138 -0.29 -1.40 -18.74
N LYS A 139 -0.99 -1.23 -19.86
CA LYS A 139 -1.94 -0.10 -20.07
C LYS A 139 -3.05 -0.05 -19.03
N ALA A 140 -3.56 -1.21 -18.59
CA ALA A 140 -4.59 -1.26 -17.55
C ALA A 140 -4.05 -0.88 -16.17
N LEU A 141 -2.77 -1.17 -15.90
CA LEU A 141 -2.14 -0.99 -14.58
C LEU A 141 -1.39 0.34 -14.43
N ASP A 142 -0.87 0.92 -15.51
CA ASP A 142 -0.05 2.13 -15.48
C ASP A 142 -0.75 3.32 -14.79
N PRO A 143 -2.05 3.60 -15.04
CA PRO A 143 -2.75 4.72 -14.39
C PRO A 143 -2.89 4.57 -12.87
N VAL A 144 -2.74 3.36 -12.32
CA VAL A 144 -2.85 3.08 -10.89
C VAL A 144 -1.50 2.80 -10.23
N ALA A 145 -0.41 2.72 -11.00
CA ALA A 145 0.94 2.50 -10.50
C ALA A 145 1.55 3.81 -9.98
N LEU A 146 1.05 4.26 -8.84
CA LEU A 146 1.45 5.52 -8.22
C LEU A 146 2.28 5.26 -6.94
N PRO A 147 3.21 6.16 -6.58
CA PRO A 147 3.88 6.09 -5.28
C PRO A 147 2.90 6.47 -4.15
N LEU A 148 3.16 5.98 -2.94
CA LEU A 148 2.48 6.46 -1.74
C LEU A 148 2.89 7.91 -1.47
N GLU A 149 1.95 8.84 -1.54
CA GLU A 149 2.21 10.24 -1.19
C GLU A 149 1.99 10.51 0.29
N LEU A 150 2.99 11.09 0.94
CA LEU A 150 2.92 11.53 2.33
C LEU A 150 2.94 13.05 2.40
N ASP A 151 1.92 13.62 3.03
CA ASP A 151 1.81 15.07 3.24
C ASP A 151 2.37 15.45 4.61
N LEU A 152 3.62 15.91 4.63
CA LEU A 152 4.28 16.32 5.86
C LEU A 152 3.86 17.71 6.35
N ALA A 153 2.92 18.40 5.69
CA ALA A 153 2.22 19.52 6.30
C ALA A 153 1.19 19.02 7.34
N LYS A 154 0.75 17.77 7.21
CA LYS A 154 -0.16 17.09 8.12
C LYS A 154 0.62 16.13 9.02
N LYS A 155 1.27 16.63 10.08
CA LYS A 155 2.04 15.78 11.01
C LYS A 155 1.24 15.44 12.26
N PRO A 156 0.92 14.15 12.50
CA PRO A 156 1.32 12.97 11.73
C PRO A 156 0.44 12.72 10.49
N HIS A 157 1.05 12.22 9.41
CA HIS A 157 0.28 11.73 8.27
C HIS A 157 -0.35 10.39 8.67
N VAL A 158 -1.66 10.34 8.80
CA VAL A 158 -2.38 9.16 9.29
C VAL A 158 -2.66 8.16 8.16
N ILE A 159 -2.11 6.95 8.31
CA ILE A 159 -2.36 5.79 7.46
C ILE A 159 -3.21 4.78 8.25
N LEU A 160 -4.45 4.56 7.82
CA LEU A 160 -5.32 3.52 8.36
C LEU A 160 -5.24 2.27 7.48
N VAL A 161 -4.74 1.16 8.01
CA VAL A 161 -4.59 -0.09 7.25
C VAL A 161 -5.77 -1.02 7.51
N VAL A 162 -6.53 -1.34 6.46
CA VAL A 162 -7.75 -2.14 6.53
C VAL A 162 -7.67 -3.38 5.65
N GLY A 163 -8.61 -4.31 5.83
CA GLY A 163 -8.68 -5.56 5.08
C GLY A 163 -9.02 -6.77 5.95
N VAL A 164 -9.27 -7.92 5.33
CA VAL A 164 -9.72 -9.10 6.06
C VAL A 164 -8.57 -9.81 6.78
N ASN A 165 -8.89 -10.70 7.72
CA ASN A 165 -7.88 -11.50 8.39
C ASN A 165 -7.11 -12.37 7.41
N GLY A 166 -5.81 -12.52 7.66
CA GLY A 166 -4.94 -13.32 6.80
C GLY A 166 -4.42 -12.61 5.55
N THR A 167 -4.90 -11.41 5.19
CA THR A 167 -4.38 -10.63 4.04
C THR A 167 -2.98 -10.04 4.27
N GLY A 168 -2.44 -10.14 5.49
CA GLY A 168 -1.10 -9.62 5.80
C GLY A 168 -1.04 -8.16 6.25
N LYS A 169 -2.13 -7.59 6.80
CA LYS A 169 -2.17 -6.22 7.34
C LYS A 169 -1.02 -5.88 8.29
N THR A 170 -0.92 -6.57 9.43
CA THR A 170 0.10 -6.32 10.46
C THR A 170 1.52 -6.48 9.90
N THR A 171 1.73 -7.46 9.02
CA THR A 171 3.00 -7.64 8.31
C THR A 171 3.30 -6.47 7.35
N THR A 172 2.30 -6.00 6.60
CA THR A 172 2.42 -4.85 5.70
C THR A 172 2.73 -3.57 6.46
N ILE A 173 2.09 -3.36 7.61
CA ILE A 173 2.39 -2.23 8.52
C ILE A 173 3.85 -2.25 8.95
N GLY A 174 4.33 -3.41 9.39
CA GLY A 174 5.73 -3.56 9.82
C GLY A 174 6.75 -3.28 8.71
N LYS A 175 6.51 -3.84 7.52
CA LYS A 175 7.37 -3.60 6.34
C LYS A 175 7.31 -2.14 5.87
N LEU A 176 6.12 -1.54 5.86
CA LEU A 176 5.94 -0.13 5.53
C LEU A 176 6.66 0.76 6.55
N ALA A 177 6.49 0.50 7.85
CA ALA A 177 7.20 1.22 8.91
C ALA A 177 8.71 1.14 8.71
N ALA A 178 9.26 -0.04 8.42
CA ALA A 178 10.68 -0.21 8.14
C ALA A 178 11.16 0.61 6.94
N LYS A 179 10.34 0.69 5.87
CA LYS A 179 10.65 1.46 4.67
C LYS A 179 10.63 2.96 4.94
N LEU A 180 9.64 3.43 5.71
CA LEU A 180 9.52 4.84 6.08
C LEU A 180 10.62 5.28 7.07
N THR A 181 10.94 4.47 8.07
CA THR A 181 12.01 4.79 9.04
C THR A 181 13.39 4.75 8.39
N ARG A 182 13.65 3.80 7.47
CA ARG A 182 14.86 3.78 6.64
C ARG A 182 14.98 5.02 5.75
N GLY A 183 13.84 5.56 5.30
CA GLY A 183 13.77 6.84 4.60
C GLY A 183 13.87 8.08 5.50
N GLY A 184 14.16 7.91 6.79
CA GLY A 184 14.39 9.01 7.74
C GLY A 184 13.13 9.63 8.35
N LEU A 185 11.96 8.99 8.18
CA LEU A 185 10.71 9.44 8.81
C LEU A 185 10.53 8.84 10.20
N LYS A 186 10.01 9.64 11.14
CA LYS A 186 9.62 9.18 12.47
C LYS A 186 8.23 8.57 12.42
N VAL A 187 8.10 7.31 12.80
CA VAL A 187 6.85 6.55 12.71
C VAL A 187 6.33 6.18 14.10
N THR A 188 5.02 6.32 14.29
CA THR A 188 4.28 5.73 15.41
C THR A 188 3.30 4.69 14.88
N LEU A 189 3.19 3.56 15.56
CA LEU A 189 2.27 2.47 15.25
C LEU A 189 1.16 2.43 16.30
N CYS A 190 -0.06 2.13 15.88
CA CYS A 190 -1.22 1.98 16.76
C CYS A 190 -1.85 0.60 16.57
N ALA A 191 -1.94 -0.17 17.66
CA ALA A 191 -2.40 -1.56 17.67
C ALA A 191 -3.94 -1.65 17.71
N GLY A 192 -4.63 -1.19 16.66
CA GLY A 192 -6.09 -1.16 16.60
C GLY A 192 -6.78 -2.51 16.34
N ASP A 193 -6.06 -3.61 16.07
CA ASP A 193 -6.61 -4.98 16.19
C ASP A 193 -6.64 -5.41 17.66
N THR A 194 -7.51 -4.76 18.44
CA THR A 194 -7.55 -4.90 19.91
C THR A 194 -8.07 -6.27 20.37
N PHE A 195 -8.71 -7.04 19.49
CA PHE A 195 -9.26 -8.36 19.81
C PHE A 195 -8.26 -9.50 19.69
N ARG A 196 -7.14 -9.30 18.98
CA ARG A 196 -6.15 -10.35 18.73
C ARG A 196 -4.86 -10.03 19.48
N ALA A 197 -4.69 -10.66 20.65
CA ALA A 197 -3.47 -10.55 21.47
C ALA A 197 -2.19 -10.76 20.63
N ALA A 198 -2.18 -11.79 19.78
CA ALA A 198 -1.04 -12.09 18.91
C ALA A 198 -0.77 -10.98 17.87
N ALA A 199 -1.80 -10.27 17.39
CA ALA A 199 -1.60 -9.15 16.46
C ALA A 199 -0.94 -7.96 17.17
N VAL A 200 -1.38 -7.66 18.40
CA VAL A 200 -0.76 -6.62 19.24
C VAL A 200 0.71 -6.94 19.52
N GLU A 201 1.02 -8.17 19.96
CA GLU A 201 2.40 -8.59 20.22
C GLU A 201 3.25 -8.61 18.95
N GLN A 202 2.70 -9.07 17.82
CA GLN A 202 3.38 -9.02 16.54
C GLN A 202 3.70 -7.57 16.12
N LEU A 203 2.79 -6.62 16.35
CA LEU A 203 3.02 -5.21 16.04
C LEU A 203 4.08 -4.59 16.96
N LYS A 204 4.13 -4.97 18.24
CA LYS A 204 5.21 -4.56 19.16
C LYS A 204 6.58 -5.00 18.69
N ILE A 205 6.71 -6.26 18.26
CA ILE A 205 7.96 -6.79 17.70
C ILE A 205 8.40 -5.98 16.46
N TRP A 206 7.44 -5.59 15.60
CA TRP A 206 7.72 -4.70 14.48
C TRP A 206 8.13 -3.30 14.91
N GLY A 207 7.50 -2.75 15.96
CA GLY A 207 7.89 -1.47 16.54
C GLY A 207 9.32 -1.47 17.04
N GLU A 208 9.70 -2.48 17.83
CA GLU A 208 11.08 -2.66 18.31
C GLU A 208 12.07 -2.76 17.15
N ARG A 209 11.75 -3.59 16.15
CA ARG A 209 12.61 -3.80 14.97
C ARG A 209 12.80 -2.55 14.11
N THR A 210 11.79 -1.67 14.06
CA THR A 210 11.79 -0.45 13.24
C THR A 210 12.10 0.81 14.04
N GLN A 211 12.32 0.66 15.35
CA GLN A 211 12.46 1.78 16.31
C GLN A 211 11.26 2.74 16.28
N SER A 212 10.05 2.20 16.05
CA SER A 212 8.79 2.94 16.06
C SER A 212 8.10 2.74 17.41
N GLU A 213 7.55 3.81 17.98
CA GLU A 213 6.70 3.67 19.17
C GLU A 213 5.41 2.92 18.83
N VAL A 214 4.98 2.02 19.72
CA VAL A 214 3.72 1.27 19.56
C VAL A 214 2.74 1.66 20.66
N VAL A 215 1.61 2.23 20.26
CA VAL A 215 0.50 2.57 21.13
C VAL A 215 -0.47 1.39 21.15
N ALA A 216 -0.71 0.83 22.33
CA ALA A 216 -1.56 -0.33 22.53
C ALA A 216 -2.30 -0.25 23.88
N LYS A 217 -3.44 -0.93 23.96
CA LYS A 217 -4.26 -1.07 25.18
C LYS A 217 -4.48 -2.54 25.53
N ALA A 218 -5.18 -2.77 26.63
CA ALA A 218 -5.68 -4.08 27.00
C ALA A 218 -6.52 -4.71 25.87
N ILE A 219 -6.47 -6.04 25.77
CA ILE A 219 -7.24 -6.81 24.79
C ILE A 219 -8.73 -6.51 24.96
N GLY A 220 -9.44 -6.30 23.84
CA GLY A 220 -10.86 -5.96 23.79
C GLY A 220 -11.16 -4.49 24.09
N ALA A 221 -10.15 -3.63 24.21
CA ALA A 221 -10.36 -2.18 24.28
C ALA A 221 -11.00 -1.64 22.99
N ASP A 222 -11.70 -0.50 23.12
CA ASP A 222 -12.31 0.19 21.99
C ASP A 222 -11.25 0.71 21.01
N ALA A 223 -11.25 0.19 19.78
CA ALA A 223 -10.26 0.53 18.75
C ALA A 223 -10.31 2.01 18.35
N ALA A 224 -11.49 2.61 18.31
CA ALA A 224 -11.64 4.04 17.98
C ALA A 224 -11.04 4.96 19.05
N SER A 225 -11.27 4.65 20.34
CA SER A 225 -10.63 5.37 21.44
C SER A 225 -9.11 5.19 21.43
N LEU A 226 -8.62 3.99 21.09
CA LEU A 226 -7.18 3.76 20.93
C LEU A 226 -6.59 4.55 19.74
N ALA A 227 -7.29 4.65 18.62
CA ALA A 227 -6.86 5.45 17.47
C ALA A 227 -6.75 6.95 17.79
N TYR A 228 -7.67 7.47 18.61
CA TYR A 228 -7.61 8.84 19.13
C TYR A 228 -6.35 9.10 19.95
N GLU A 229 -6.08 8.22 20.92
CA GLU A 229 -4.88 8.33 21.77
C GLU A 229 -3.60 8.08 20.98
N GLY A 230 -3.64 7.19 19.99
CA GLY A 230 -2.55 6.97 19.05
C GLY A 230 -2.20 8.22 18.25
N TYR A 231 -3.20 9.01 17.85
CA TYR A 231 -2.99 10.32 17.23
C TYR A 231 -2.31 11.30 18.19
N ASP A 232 -2.86 11.48 19.39
CA ASP A 232 -2.30 12.40 20.39
C ASP A 232 -0.84 12.05 20.71
N ARG A 233 -0.57 10.77 20.90
CA ARG A 233 0.78 10.28 21.17
C ARG A 233 1.73 10.50 19.99
N ALA A 234 1.28 10.28 18.77
CA ALA A 234 2.09 10.57 17.58
C ALA A 234 2.41 12.07 17.45
N VAL A 235 1.48 12.95 17.82
CA VAL A 235 1.73 14.40 17.90
C VAL A 235 2.73 14.74 19.00
N GLU A 236 2.55 14.23 20.23
CA GLU A 236 3.48 14.43 21.36
C GLU A 236 4.90 13.99 21.02
N ASN A 237 5.03 12.90 20.27
CA ASN A 237 6.30 12.37 19.82
C ASN A 237 6.90 13.14 18.63
N GLY A 238 6.17 14.07 18.00
CA GLY A 238 6.60 14.71 16.76
C GLY A 238 6.82 13.71 15.63
N SER A 239 5.99 12.66 15.57
CA SER A 239 6.04 11.65 14.50
C SER A 239 5.56 12.25 13.18
N ASP A 240 6.23 11.88 12.10
CA ASP A 240 5.85 12.29 10.75
C ASP A 240 4.67 11.46 10.23
N VAL A 241 4.58 10.19 10.64
CA VAL A 241 3.56 9.25 10.17
C VAL A 241 2.99 8.44 11.35
N LEU A 242 1.67 8.29 11.36
CA LEU A 242 0.96 7.37 12.25
C LEU A 242 0.35 6.25 11.41
N ILE A 243 0.71 4.99 11.70
CA ILE A 243 0.11 3.83 11.03
C ILE A 243 -0.77 3.07 12.02
N ILE A 244 -2.04 2.89 11.67
CA ILE A 244 -3.05 2.26 12.54
C ILE A 244 -3.43 0.89 11.96
N ASP A 245 -3.19 -0.18 12.72
CA ASP A 245 -3.71 -1.53 12.41
C ASP A 245 -5.20 -1.61 12.77
N THR A 246 -5.94 -2.49 12.10
CA THR A 246 -7.37 -2.70 12.39
C THR A 246 -7.72 -4.18 12.44
N ALA A 247 -8.84 -4.50 13.08
CA ALA A 247 -9.45 -5.82 12.95
C ALA A 247 -9.82 -6.13 11.48
N GLY A 248 -9.97 -7.42 11.15
CA GLY A 248 -10.32 -7.89 9.79
C GLY A 248 -11.38 -9.00 9.74
N ARG A 249 -12.25 -9.10 10.75
CA ARG A 249 -13.25 -10.18 10.88
C ARG A 249 -14.46 -9.95 9.95
N LEU A 250 -14.30 -10.23 8.64
CA LEU A 250 -15.35 -9.97 7.64
C LEU A 250 -16.65 -10.77 7.85
N GLN A 251 -16.60 -11.91 8.53
CA GLN A 251 -17.79 -12.69 8.88
C GLN A 251 -18.80 -11.90 9.73
N ASN A 252 -18.33 -10.91 10.50
CA ASN A 252 -19.16 -9.96 11.25
C ASN A 252 -19.16 -8.61 10.53
N LYS A 253 -19.46 -8.61 9.23
CA LYS A 253 -19.33 -7.45 8.34
C LYS A 253 -19.91 -6.17 8.94
N THR A 254 -21.11 -6.21 9.50
CA THR A 254 -21.78 -5.02 10.05
C THR A 254 -21.01 -4.40 11.22
N GLU A 255 -20.55 -5.22 12.18
CA GLU A 255 -19.80 -4.75 13.34
C GLU A 255 -18.44 -4.19 12.94
N LEU A 256 -17.71 -4.92 12.08
CA LEU A 256 -16.41 -4.48 11.55
C LEU A 256 -16.54 -3.13 10.83
N MET A 257 -17.55 -2.98 9.99
CA MET A 257 -17.76 -1.75 9.22
C MET A 257 -18.15 -0.58 10.13
N ALA A 258 -19.00 -0.80 11.13
CA ALA A 258 -19.34 0.21 12.13
C ALA A 258 -18.13 0.64 12.96
N GLU A 259 -17.25 -0.29 13.32
CA GLU A 259 -15.99 0.01 14.02
C GLU A 259 -15.05 0.87 13.16
N LEU A 260 -14.88 0.54 11.88
CA LEU A 260 -14.06 1.32 10.95
C LEU A 260 -14.62 2.74 10.75
N GLU A 261 -15.93 2.89 10.55
CA GLU A 261 -16.57 4.21 10.50
C GLU A 261 -16.33 5.01 11.77
N LYS A 262 -16.41 4.36 12.95
CA LYS A 262 -16.16 5.00 14.23
C LYS A 262 -14.71 5.47 14.35
N ILE A 263 -13.73 4.65 13.93
CA ILE A 263 -12.31 5.04 13.90
C ILE A 263 -12.12 6.29 13.04
N VAL A 264 -12.64 6.31 11.81
CA VAL A 264 -12.55 7.46 10.90
C VAL A 264 -13.16 8.71 11.54
N ARG A 265 -14.38 8.63 12.06
CA ARG A 265 -15.06 9.77 12.72
C ARG A 265 -14.28 10.31 13.92
N VAL A 266 -13.61 9.44 14.67
CA VAL A 266 -12.85 9.84 15.85
C VAL A 266 -11.53 10.52 15.46
N LEU A 267 -10.84 10.03 14.42
CA LEU A 267 -9.65 10.68 13.86
C LEU A 267 -9.99 12.08 13.31
N GLN A 268 -11.12 12.22 12.63
CA GLN A 268 -11.60 13.49 12.07
C GLN A 268 -11.87 14.57 13.12
N LYS A 269 -12.06 14.20 14.40
CA LYS A 269 -12.17 15.18 15.50
C LYS A 269 -10.83 15.83 15.85
N ARG A 270 -9.71 15.17 15.55
CA ARG A 270 -8.36 15.68 15.77
C ARG A 270 -7.82 16.38 14.54
N GLU A 271 -7.94 15.74 13.39
CA GLU A 271 -7.51 16.27 12.09
C GLU A 271 -8.63 16.03 11.09
N PRO A 272 -9.32 17.07 10.58
CA PRO A 272 -10.48 16.93 9.70
C PRO A 272 -10.24 16.07 8.45
N ASP A 273 -9.01 16.06 7.93
CA ASP A 273 -8.63 15.31 6.73
C ASP A 273 -8.12 13.88 7.04
N ALA A 274 -8.07 13.47 8.32
CA ALA A 274 -7.62 12.14 8.71
C ALA A 274 -8.74 11.08 8.58
N PRO A 275 -8.41 9.82 8.26
CA PRO A 275 -7.09 9.35 7.80
C PRO A 275 -6.78 9.85 6.37
N HIS A 276 -5.55 10.33 6.16
CA HIS A 276 -5.13 10.82 4.83
C HIS A 276 -4.94 9.67 3.83
N THR A 277 -4.54 8.51 4.32
CA THR A 277 -4.43 7.28 3.52
C THR A 277 -5.22 6.16 4.19
N VAL A 278 -6.14 5.55 3.46
CA VAL A 278 -6.84 4.33 3.85
C VAL A 278 -6.37 3.22 2.94
N LEU A 279 -5.47 2.39 3.47
CA LEU A 279 -4.73 1.39 2.73
C LEU A 279 -5.37 0.02 2.88
N LEU A 280 -5.97 -0.49 1.82
CA LEU A 280 -6.58 -1.82 1.82
C LEU A 280 -5.54 -2.88 1.42
N THR A 281 -5.33 -3.84 2.32
CA THR A 281 -4.49 -5.01 2.04
C THR A 281 -5.33 -6.14 1.45
N LEU A 282 -4.93 -6.65 0.29
CA LEU A 282 -5.58 -7.74 -0.44
C LEU A 282 -4.65 -8.94 -0.59
N ASP A 283 -5.23 -10.13 -0.57
CA ASP A 283 -4.52 -11.39 -0.77
C ASP A 283 -4.70 -11.88 -2.20
N ALA A 284 -3.59 -12.01 -2.93
CA ALA A 284 -3.57 -12.42 -4.33
C ALA A 284 -4.11 -13.84 -4.57
N THR A 285 -4.24 -14.67 -3.54
CA THR A 285 -4.78 -16.04 -3.65
C THR A 285 -6.32 -16.08 -3.67
N THR A 286 -6.97 -14.97 -3.30
CA THR A 286 -8.43 -14.95 -3.09
C THR A 286 -9.25 -14.77 -4.37
N GLY A 287 -8.61 -14.43 -5.50
CA GLY A 287 -9.29 -14.21 -6.78
C GLY A 287 -10.44 -13.21 -6.66
N GLN A 288 -11.59 -13.50 -7.29
CA GLN A 288 -12.77 -12.62 -7.32
C GLN A 288 -13.28 -12.14 -5.94
N ASN A 289 -12.97 -12.84 -4.84
CA ASN A 289 -13.32 -12.35 -3.51
C ASN A 289 -12.64 -11.03 -3.15
N ALA A 290 -11.47 -10.74 -3.73
CA ALA A 290 -10.78 -9.47 -3.55
C ALA A 290 -11.59 -8.29 -4.14
N MET A 291 -12.28 -8.49 -5.27
CA MET A 291 -13.13 -7.46 -5.90
C MET A 291 -14.24 -7.01 -4.95
N ASN A 292 -14.93 -7.97 -4.34
CA ASN A 292 -15.99 -7.69 -3.37
C ASN A 292 -15.45 -6.97 -2.13
N GLN A 293 -14.24 -7.31 -1.68
CA GLN A 293 -13.60 -6.61 -0.56
C GLN A 293 -13.32 -5.14 -0.89
N VAL A 294 -12.74 -4.85 -2.06
CA VAL A 294 -12.48 -3.46 -2.48
C VAL A 294 -13.77 -2.65 -2.46
N GLU A 295 -14.84 -3.18 -3.02
CA GLU A 295 -16.13 -2.50 -3.06
C GLU A 295 -16.67 -2.18 -1.65
N ILE A 296 -16.65 -3.17 -0.75
CA ILE A 296 -17.15 -3.02 0.62
C ILE A 296 -16.32 -2.00 1.40
N PHE A 297 -14.99 -2.16 1.43
CA PHE A 297 -14.13 -1.31 2.25
C PHE A 297 -14.04 0.11 1.69
N ARG A 298 -14.09 0.29 0.37
CA ARG A 298 -14.14 1.62 -0.24
C ARG A 298 -15.37 2.40 0.21
N ASN A 299 -16.54 1.77 0.20
CA ASN A 299 -17.80 2.43 0.54
C ASN A 299 -17.91 2.81 2.02
N VAL A 300 -17.26 2.05 2.91
CA VAL A 300 -17.37 2.25 4.36
C VAL A 300 -16.19 3.05 4.92
N ALA A 301 -14.96 2.63 4.63
CA ALA A 301 -13.76 3.20 5.23
C ALA A 301 -13.11 4.28 4.36
N GLY A 302 -13.57 4.48 3.12
CA GLY A 302 -12.98 5.47 2.21
C GLY A 302 -11.63 5.05 1.64
N VAL A 303 -11.44 3.75 1.35
CA VAL A 303 -10.20 3.21 0.76
C VAL A 303 -9.76 4.04 -0.45
N ASN A 304 -8.52 4.51 -0.39
CA ASN A 304 -7.89 5.34 -1.42
C ASN A 304 -6.52 4.81 -1.87
N GLY A 305 -6.12 3.62 -1.41
CA GLY A 305 -4.92 2.94 -1.87
C GLY A 305 -4.95 1.45 -1.59
N LEU A 306 -4.21 0.68 -2.39
CA LEU A 306 -4.16 -0.77 -2.34
C LEU A 306 -2.74 -1.28 -2.10
N VAL A 307 -2.66 -2.40 -1.38
CA VAL A 307 -1.48 -3.28 -1.34
C VAL A 307 -1.93 -4.69 -1.67
N MET A 308 -1.26 -5.32 -2.63
CA MET A 308 -1.49 -6.73 -2.96
C MET A 308 -0.40 -7.58 -2.33
N THR A 309 -0.75 -8.57 -1.51
CA THR A 309 0.20 -9.45 -0.82
C THR A 309 0.07 -10.89 -1.30
N LYS A 310 1.00 -11.75 -0.86
CA LYS A 310 1.03 -13.19 -1.16
C LYS A 310 1.03 -13.49 -2.65
N LEU A 311 1.71 -12.65 -3.42
CA LEU A 311 1.97 -12.96 -4.82
C LEU A 311 2.88 -14.19 -4.91
N ASP A 312 3.73 -14.42 -3.92
CA ASP A 312 4.51 -15.65 -3.74
C ASP A 312 3.62 -16.88 -3.59
N GLY A 313 3.44 -17.60 -4.70
CA GLY A 313 2.70 -18.86 -4.74
C GLY A 313 1.25 -18.73 -5.22
N SER A 314 0.80 -17.55 -5.63
CA SER A 314 -0.52 -17.40 -6.25
C SER A 314 -0.51 -17.86 -7.71
N ALA A 315 -1.56 -18.60 -8.09
CA ALA A 315 -1.91 -18.87 -9.49
C ALA A 315 -2.94 -17.84 -10.03
N ARG A 316 -3.35 -16.86 -9.20
CA ARG A 316 -4.42 -15.90 -9.48
C ARG A 316 -3.95 -14.44 -9.56
N GLY A 317 -2.73 -14.20 -10.03
CA GLY A 317 -2.16 -12.85 -10.16
C GLY A 317 -2.96 -11.89 -11.05
N GLY A 318 -3.79 -12.40 -11.97
CA GLY A 318 -4.62 -11.58 -12.86
C GLY A 318 -5.65 -10.70 -12.14
N ILE A 319 -6.03 -11.06 -10.90
CA ILE A 319 -7.03 -10.33 -10.13
C ILE A 319 -6.69 -8.85 -9.91
N LEU A 320 -5.39 -8.53 -9.79
CA LEU A 320 -4.95 -7.14 -9.63
C LEU A 320 -5.32 -6.28 -10.85
N VAL A 321 -5.27 -6.88 -12.05
CA VAL A 321 -5.64 -6.22 -13.31
C VAL A 321 -7.14 -5.92 -13.32
N ALA A 322 -7.97 -6.89 -12.94
CA ALA A 322 -9.41 -6.71 -12.84
C ALA A 322 -9.79 -5.61 -11.82
N ILE A 323 -9.11 -5.58 -10.67
CA ILE A 323 -9.32 -4.55 -9.63
C ILE A 323 -8.93 -3.17 -10.16
N ALA A 324 -7.76 -3.06 -10.80
CA ALA A 324 -7.27 -1.80 -11.36
C ALA A 324 -8.24 -1.24 -12.41
N ALA A 325 -8.71 -2.08 -13.34
CA ALA A 325 -9.66 -1.71 -14.37
C ALA A 325 -10.99 -1.19 -13.78
N LYS A 326 -11.57 -1.92 -12.81
CA LYS A 326 -12.89 -1.57 -12.24
C LYS A 326 -12.82 -0.36 -11.31
N PHE A 327 -11.87 -0.33 -10.37
CA PHE A 327 -11.89 0.63 -9.26
C PHE A 327 -10.99 1.83 -9.45
N ARG A 328 -9.95 1.73 -10.31
CA ARG A 328 -8.97 2.80 -10.55
C ARG A 328 -8.38 3.39 -9.26
N LEU A 329 -8.18 2.54 -8.26
CA LEU A 329 -7.51 2.91 -7.02
C LEU A 329 -6.01 2.74 -7.18
N PRO A 330 -5.18 3.66 -6.64
CA PRO A 330 -3.74 3.52 -6.63
C PRO A 330 -3.31 2.19 -5.99
N VAL A 331 -2.39 1.49 -6.64
CA VAL A 331 -1.70 0.32 -6.09
C VAL A 331 -0.30 0.79 -5.72
N TYR A 332 -0.04 0.95 -4.43
CA TYR A 332 1.24 1.50 -3.96
C TYR A 332 2.32 0.43 -3.89
N PHE A 333 1.96 -0.74 -3.36
CA PHE A 333 2.94 -1.80 -3.07
C PHE A 333 2.44 -3.19 -3.41
N VAL A 334 3.40 -4.08 -3.63
CA VAL A 334 3.19 -5.51 -3.76
C VAL A 334 4.07 -6.29 -2.78
N GLY A 335 3.48 -7.29 -2.14
CA GLY A 335 4.15 -8.21 -1.23
C GLY A 335 4.45 -9.54 -1.93
N VAL A 336 5.73 -9.89 -2.01
CA VAL A 336 6.24 -11.08 -2.73
C VAL A 336 7.03 -12.05 -1.83
N GLY A 337 6.80 -11.99 -0.52
CA GLY A 337 7.49 -12.85 0.44
C GLY A 337 7.27 -12.41 1.90
N GLU A 338 7.95 -13.08 2.82
CA GLU A 338 7.83 -12.85 4.27
C GLU A 338 8.90 -11.90 4.84
N GLY A 339 10.01 -11.72 4.13
CA GLY A 339 11.13 -10.87 4.52
C GLY A 339 10.74 -9.40 4.65
N ILE A 340 11.50 -8.66 5.45
CA ILE A 340 11.26 -7.24 5.72
C ILE A 340 11.31 -6.37 4.46
N ASP A 341 12.15 -6.76 3.50
CA ASP A 341 12.32 -6.06 2.23
C ASP A 341 11.40 -6.59 1.11
N ASP A 342 10.53 -7.57 1.40
CA ASP A 342 9.60 -8.15 0.40
C ASP A 342 8.29 -7.34 0.27
N LEU A 343 8.33 -6.04 0.53
CA LEU A 343 7.27 -5.08 0.20
C LEU A 343 7.85 -4.06 -0.78
N GLU A 344 7.52 -4.24 -2.04
CA GLU A 344 8.13 -3.49 -3.13
C GLU A 344 7.14 -2.49 -3.74
N PRO A 345 7.62 -1.34 -4.26
CA PRO A 345 6.80 -0.40 -5.00
C PRO A 345 6.18 -1.09 -6.22
N PHE A 346 4.89 -0.86 -6.45
CA PHE A 346 4.22 -1.45 -7.60
C PHE A 346 4.67 -0.79 -8.92
N LYS A 347 4.93 -1.62 -9.92
CA LYS A 347 5.34 -1.20 -11.26
C LYS A 347 4.56 -1.98 -12.30
N ALA A 348 3.77 -1.27 -13.10
CA ALA A 348 2.87 -1.86 -14.09
C ALA A 348 3.60 -2.74 -15.11
N LYS A 349 4.63 -2.19 -15.77
CA LYS A 349 5.44 -2.88 -16.78
C LYS A 349 6.04 -4.20 -16.28
N ASP A 350 6.62 -4.13 -15.10
CA ASP A 350 7.30 -5.21 -14.43
C ASP A 350 6.35 -6.36 -14.07
N PHE A 351 5.17 -6.00 -13.54
CA PHE A 351 4.09 -6.93 -13.24
C PHE A 351 3.49 -7.56 -14.50
N ALA A 352 3.24 -6.74 -15.53
CA ALA A 352 2.70 -7.19 -16.80
C ALA A 352 3.63 -8.19 -17.50
N ALA A 353 4.93 -7.89 -17.55
CA ALA A 353 5.92 -8.77 -18.14
C ALA A 353 6.07 -10.09 -17.38
N ALA A 354 5.99 -10.04 -16.04
CA ALA A 354 6.03 -11.23 -15.19
C ALA A 354 4.79 -12.13 -15.39
N ILE A 355 3.58 -11.57 -15.44
CA ILE A 355 2.35 -12.36 -15.71
C ILE A 355 2.40 -12.96 -17.12
N ALA A 356 2.75 -12.15 -18.13
CA ALA A 356 2.75 -12.59 -19.51
C ALA A 356 3.93 -13.53 -19.84
N GLY A 357 4.91 -13.69 -18.95
CA GLY A 357 6.09 -14.52 -19.17
C GLY A 357 7.01 -13.97 -20.27
N THR A 358 7.03 -12.66 -20.47
CA THR A 358 7.87 -11.97 -21.48
C THR A 358 9.18 -11.44 -20.90
N THR A 359 9.32 -11.50 -19.58
CA THR A 359 10.54 -11.11 -18.88
C THR A 359 11.73 -11.98 -19.31
N THR A 360 12.72 -11.38 -19.99
CA THR A 360 13.93 -12.05 -20.45
C THR A 360 14.66 -12.70 -19.27
N SER A 361 14.90 -14.02 -19.30
CA SER A 361 15.90 -14.63 -18.42
C SER A 361 17.23 -13.95 -18.69
N ALA A 362 17.81 -13.34 -17.65
CA ALA A 362 19.19 -12.90 -17.69
C ALA A 362 20.12 -14.13 -17.71
#